data_AF-A0A081XHV1-F1
#
_entry.id   AF-A0A081XHV1-F1
#
_cell.length_a   1.000
_cell.length_b   1.000
_cell.length_c   1.000
_cell.angle_alpha   90.00
_cell.angle_beta   90.00
_cell.angle_gamma   90.00
#
_symmetry.space_group_name_H-M   'P 1'
#
loop_
_entity.id
_entity.type
_entity.pdbx_description
1 polymer ?
#
loop_
_entity_poly.entity_id
_entity_poly.type
_entity_poly.pdbx_seq_one_letter_code
_entity_poly.pdbx_strand_id
1 'polypeptide(L)'
;MSPLDVVTSSTGRVLTEPVRHQIVGPVLSLRRPETARLLRRMRRHHVMPAFSYPWGSEQAYLELLGDVCPLVVLHVPNEVRDGDVESKVRVLSNFGAVIVLTSGPTDPARLLLAGAVNVLPHDLSPPELASRLVAERRWLTLSRSGSDRRVAWKLRHLPEVQQTSQRVLLHLLSSASRPLCCHDLCLLLGGADTPLRRRALQARIRRLDDRLAQHGMSLRRTSEWGRTTFRGIHDRHR
;
A
#
# COMPACT_ATOMS: atom_id res chain seq x y z
N MET A 1 -57.58 -15.59 12.37
CA MET A 1 -57.33 -14.76 11.18
C MET A 1 -57.05 -13.36 11.69
N SER A 2 -55.77 -12.97 11.68
CA SER A 2 -55.28 -11.68 12.20
C SER A 2 -54.75 -10.82 11.04
N PRO A 3 -54.77 -9.48 11.15
CA PRO A 3 -54.54 -8.59 10.03
C PRO A 3 -53.05 -8.40 9.74
N LEU A 4 -52.77 -8.10 8.46
CA LEU A 4 -51.48 -7.69 7.95
C LEU A 4 -51.15 -6.26 8.43
N ASP A 5 -50.12 -6.13 9.25
CA ASP A 5 -49.48 -4.83 9.49
C ASP A 5 -48.57 -4.49 8.31
N VAL A 6 -48.99 -3.48 7.55
CA VAL A 6 -48.19 -2.80 6.54
C VAL A 6 -47.31 -1.78 7.26
N VAL A 7 -46.01 -2.09 7.40
CA VAL A 7 -45.01 -1.10 7.79
C VAL A 7 -44.39 -0.53 6.52
N THR A 8 -44.88 0.63 6.09
CA THR A 8 -44.21 1.50 5.12
C THR A 8 -43.06 2.22 5.81
N SER A 9 -41.82 1.81 5.55
CA SER A 9 -40.64 2.61 5.91
C SER A 9 -40.28 3.53 4.75
N SER A 10 -40.62 4.81 4.91
CA SER A 10 -40.23 5.91 4.05
C SER A 10 -38.71 6.11 4.06
N THR A 11 -38.15 6.45 2.89
CA THR A 11 -36.76 6.85 2.64
C THR A 11 -35.69 5.75 2.70
N GLY A 12 -35.93 4.64 2.01
CA GLY A 12 -34.89 3.72 1.56
C GLY A 12 -34.07 4.30 0.40
N ARG A 13 -33.20 5.28 0.66
CA ARG A 13 -32.04 5.52 -0.21
C ARG A 13 -31.00 4.45 0.14
N VAL A 14 -31.16 3.28 -0.45
CA VAL A 14 -30.06 2.34 -0.58
C VAL A 14 -29.04 3.03 -1.48
N LEU A 15 -28.01 3.61 -0.87
CA LEU A 15 -26.76 3.88 -1.58
C LEU A 15 -26.15 2.51 -1.90
N THR A 16 -26.65 1.86 -2.95
CA THR A 16 -25.84 0.93 -3.73
C THR A 16 -24.77 1.78 -4.38
N GLU A 17 -23.73 2.14 -3.63
CA GLU A 17 -22.45 2.38 -4.28
C GLU A 17 -22.14 1.07 -5.02
N PRO A 18 -21.97 1.09 -6.35
CA PRO A 18 -21.41 -0.06 -7.00
C PRO A 18 -20.05 -0.23 -6.36
N VAL A 19 -19.89 -1.28 -5.54
CA VAL A 19 -18.59 -1.70 -5.03
C VAL A 19 -17.82 -2.07 -6.28
N ARG A 20 -17.15 -1.09 -6.89
CA ARG A 20 -16.27 -1.32 -8.03
C ARG A 20 -15.18 -2.21 -7.46
N HIS A 21 -15.30 -3.50 -7.69
CA HIS A 21 -14.28 -4.49 -7.38
C HIS A 21 -13.11 -4.20 -8.32
N GLN A 22 -12.38 -3.13 -8.04
CA GLN A 22 -11.11 -2.88 -8.70
C GLN A 22 -10.19 -4.04 -8.30
N ILE A 23 -9.67 -4.71 -9.31
CA ILE A 23 -8.89 -5.93 -9.15
C ILE A 23 -7.49 -5.60 -8.61
N VAL A 24 -6.96 -4.45 -9.03
CA VAL A 24 -5.72 -3.86 -8.53
C VAL A 24 -6.06 -2.73 -7.55
N GLY A 25 -5.31 -2.65 -6.46
CA GLY A 25 -5.33 -1.51 -5.54
C GLY A 25 -4.63 -0.29 -6.15
N PRO A 26 -3.82 0.47 -5.39
CA PRO A 26 -3.17 1.66 -5.94
C PRO A 26 -2.15 1.31 -7.03
N VAL A 27 -2.09 2.15 -8.06
CA VAL A 27 -1.00 2.15 -9.06
C VAL A 27 -0.01 3.23 -8.65
N LEU A 28 1.19 2.82 -8.23
CA LEU A 28 2.28 3.71 -7.85
C LEU A 28 3.17 3.99 -9.06
N SER A 29 3.40 5.26 -9.32
CA SER A 29 4.11 5.75 -10.48
C SER A 29 5.41 6.42 -10.07
N LEU A 30 6.53 6.00 -10.66
CA LEU A 30 7.79 6.75 -10.55
C LEU A 30 7.80 7.95 -11.51
N ARG A 31 7.06 7.91 -12.63
CA ARG A 31 6.80 9.08 -13.52
C ARG A 31 5.38 9.15 -14.05
N ARG A 32 4.67 10.23 -13.72
CA ARG A 32 3.23 10.39 -13.98
C ARG A 32 2.80 10.33 -15.46
N PRO A 33 3.51 10.94 -16.44
CA PRO A 33 2.99 11.05 -17.81
C PRO A 33 2.78 9.70 -18.51
N GLU A 34 3.72 8.78 -18.36
CA GLU A 34 3.66 7.46 -18.99
C GLU A 34 2.58 6.59 -18.34
N THR A 35 2.50 6.60 -17.00
CA THR A 35 1.46 5.88 -16.26
C THR A 35 0.05 6.35 -16.67
N ALA A 36 -0.14 7.66 -16.88
CA ALA A 36 -1.43 8.18 -17.34
C ALA A 36 -1.81 7.70 -18.75
N ARG A 37 -0.84 7.43 -19.64
CA ARG A 37 -1.11 6.80 -20.96
C ARG A 37 -1.52 5.34 -20.78
N LEU A 38 -0.80 4.59 -19.95
CA LEU A 38 -1.14 3.21 -19.62
C LEU A 38 -2.57 3.11 -19.06
N LEU A 39 -2.91 3.88 -18.03
CA LEU A 39 -4.24 3.84 -17.41
C LEU A 39 -5.37 4.21 -18.37
N ARG A 40 -5.13 5.15 -19.30
CA ARG A 40 -6.10 5.46 -20.36
C ARG A 40 -6.36 4.27 -21.28
N ARG A 41 -5.32 3.53 -21.67
CA ARG A 41 -5.45 2.29 -22.46
C ARG A 41 -6.19 1.19 -21.69
N MET A 42 -5.93 1.09 -20.38
CA MET A 42 -6.51 0.06 -19.51
C MET A 42 -7.96 0.32 -19.08
N ARG A 43 -8.49 1.54 -19.29
CA ARG A 43 -9.79 1.98 -18.76
C ARG A 43 -10.96 1.06 -19.14
N ARG A 44 -10.96 0.52 -20.37
CA ARG A 44 -12.04 -0.37 -20.87
C ARG A 44 -12.02 -1.77 -20.26
N HIS A 45 -10.93 -2.15 -19.59
CA HIS A 45 -10.78 -3.49 -19.01
C HIS A 45 -11.15 -3.55 -17.51
N HIS A 46 -11.41 -2.40 -16.87
CA HIS A 46 -11.85 -2.30 -15.47
C HIS A 46 -10.95 -3.00 -14.42
N VAL A 47 -9.70 -3.33 -14.77
CA VAL A 47 -8.73 -4.01 -13.89
C VAL A 47 -7.89 -3.06 -13.03
N MET A 48 -7.68 -1.83 -13.49
CA MET A 48 -6.83 -0.83 -12.85
C MET A 48 -7.64 0.36 -12.36
N PRO A 49 -7.18 1.08 -11.32
CA PRO A 49 -7.78 2.34 -10.90
C PRO A 49 -7.77 3.38 -12.03
N ALA A 50 -8.70 4.33 -11.96
CA ALA A 50 -8.81 5.41 -12.93
C ALA A 50 -7.61 6.38 -12.90
N PHE A 51 -6.88 6.41 -11.78
CA PHE A 51 -5.77 7.31 -11.53
C PHE A 51 -4.56 6.56 -10.96
N SER A 52 -3.37 7.09 -11.23
CA SER A 52 -2.13 6.66 -10.61
C SER A 52 -1.69 7.67 -9.57
N TYR A 53 -1.03 7.18 -8.54
CA TYR A 53 -0.42 8.01 -7.52
C TYR A 53 1.09 8.13 -7.75
N PRO A 54 1.72 9.28 -7.47
CA PRO A 54 3.17 9.32 -7.40
C PRO A 54 3.66 8.44 -6.24
N TRP A 55 4.88 7.92 -6.35
CA TRP A 55 5.58 7.39 -5.18
C TRP A 55 5.63 8.45 -4.06
N GLY A 56 5.44 8.02 -2.82
CA GLY A 56 5.34 8.92 -1.67
C GLY A 56 3.95 9.50 -1.40
N SER A 57 2.94 9.14 -2.21
CA SER A 57 1.58 9.61 -2.00
C SER A 57 0.98 9.04 -0.71
N GLU A 58 0.64 9.93 0.22
CA GLU A 58 -0.01 9.57 1.48
C GLU A 58 -1.36 8.87 1.24
N GLN A 59 -2.15 9.37 0.28
CA GLN A 59 -3.44 8.77 -0.08
C GLN A 59 -3.29 7.34 -0.63
N ALA A 60 -2.30 7.12 -1.51
CA ALA A 60 -2.04 5.80 -2.07
C ALA A 60 -1.67 4.78 -1.00
N TYR A 61 -0.90 5.20 0.00
CA TYR A 61 -0.55 4.32 1.11
C TYR A 61 -1.75 4.05 2.04
N LEU A 62 -2.63 5.01 2.28
CA LEU A 62 -3.86 4.74 3.04
C LEU A 62 -4.76 3.75 2.30
N GLU A 63 -4.89 3.86 0.98
CA GLU A 63 -5.63 2.88 0.17
C GLU A 63 -4.97 1.50 0.21
N LEU A 64 -3.65 1.44 0.05
CA LEU A 64 -2.85 0.22 0.18
C LEU A 64 -3.08 -0.48 1.51
N LEU A 65 -2.97 0.28 2.61
CA LEU A 65 -3.03 -0.25 3.98
C LEU A 65 -4.46 -0.52 4.45
N GLY A 66 -5.47 -0.09 3.68
CA GLY A 66 -6.88 -0.36 3.93
C GLY A 66 -7.41 -1.64 3.27
N ASP A 67 -6.74 -2.16 2.24
CA ASP A 67 -7.12 -3.44 1.62
C ASP A 67 -6.62 -4.62 2.47
N VAL A 68 -7.43 -5.68 2.52
CA VAL A 68 -7.08 -6.93 3.21
C VAL A 68 -6.02 -7.70 2.42
N CYS A 69 -6.06 -7.62 1.08
CA CYS A 69 -5.18 -8.36 0.17
C CYS A 69 -4.56 -7.47 -0.91
N PRO A 70 -3.85 -6.39 -0.54
CA PRO A 70 -3.46 -5.38 -1.51
C PRO A 70 -2.57 -5.94 -2.61
N LEU A 71 -2.98 -5.66 -3.85
CA LEU A 71 -2.20 -5.87 -5.06
C LEU A 71 -1.81 -4.49 -5.60
N VAL A 72 -0.54 -4.15 -5.53
CA VAL A 72 0.00 -2.87 -6.00
C VAL A 72 0.71 -3.08 -7.32
N VAL A 73 0.49 -2.14 -8.23
CA VAL A 73 1.28 -2.04 -9.47
C VAL A 73 2.27 -0.90 -9.33
N LEU A 74 3.56 -1.21 -9.41
CA LEU A 74 4.65 -0.24 -9.50
C LEU A 74 5.04 -0.05 -10.95
N HIS A 75 4.75 1.13 -11.51
CA HIS A 75 5.13 1.48 -12.87
C HIS A 75 6.50 2.18 -12.89
N VAL A 76 7.47 1.54 -13.56
CA VAL A 76 8.88 1.93 -13.61
C VAL A 76 9.24 2.39 -15.04
N PRO A 77 9.59 3.67 -15.24
CA PRO A 77 10.00 4.18 -16.54
C PRO A 77 11.45 3.77 -16.86
N ASN A 78 11.84 3.92 -18.12
CA ASN A 78 13.14 3.49 -18.66
C ASN A 78 14.38 4.10 -17.98
N GLU A 79 14.22 5.26 -17.36
CA GLU A 79 15.33 6.09 -16.91
C GLU A 79 15.69 5.88 -15.43
N VAL A 80 15.05 4.92 -14.75
CA VAL A 80 15.32 4.64 -13.33
C VAL A 80 16.46 3.64 -13.19
N ARG A 81 17.37 3.89 -12.25
CA ARG A 81 18.46 2.97 -11.91
C ARG A 81 17.92 1.73 -11.19
N ASP A 82 18.36 0.54 -11.58
CA ASP A 82 17.83 -0.74 -11.06
C ASP A 82 17.86 -0.86 -9.53
N GLY A 83 18.94 -0.40 -8.87
CA GLY A 83 19.09 -0.48 -7.41
C GLY A 83 18.05 0.33 -6.61
N ASP A 84 17.53 1.41 -7.18
CA ASP A 84 16.48 2.22 -6.55
C ASP A 84 15.13 1.51 -6.65
N VAL A 85 14.87 0.81 -7.76
CA VAL A 85 13.63 0.05 -7.99
C VAL A 85 13.55 -1.14 -7.05
N GLU A 86 14.62 -1.92 -6.92
CA GLU A 86 14.69 -3.05 -5.99
C GLU A 86 14.39 -2.63 -4.55
N SER A 87 14.97 -1.51 -4.11
CA SER A 87 14.74 -0.99 -2.76
C SER A 87 13.27 -0.61 -2.55
N LYS A 88 12.64 -0.02 -3.57
CA LYS A 88 11.21 0.34 -3.56
C LYS A 88 10.30 -0.88 -3.55
N VAL A 89 10.60 -1.89 -4.38
CA VAL A 89 9.87 -3.17 -4.39
C VAL A 89 9.98 -3.86 -3.04
N ARG A 90 11.20 -3.96 -2.50
CA ARG A 90 11.47 -4.59 -1.21
C ARG A 90 10.68 -3.96 -0.09
N VAL A 91 10.70 -2.63 0.00
CA VAL A 91 9.96 -1.96 1.08
C VAL A 91 8.44 -2.09 0.89
N LEU A 92 7.95 -2.00 -0.35
CA LEU A 92 6.52 -2.09 -0.65
C LEU A 92 5.95 -3.50 -0.43
N SER A 93 6.75 -4.53 -0.69
CA SER A 93 6.39 -5.94 -0.45
C SER A 93 6.04 -6.26 1.01
N ASN A 94 6.45 -5.40 1.96
CA ASN A 94 6.07 -5.55 3.36
C ASN A 94 4.57 -5.33 3.62
N PHE A 95 3.87 -4.67 2.69
CA PHE A 95 2.48 -4.25 2.85
C PHE A 95 1.52 -4.93 1.88
N GLY A 96 2.01 -5.57 0.82
CA GLY A 96 1.17 -6.19 -0.20
C GLY A 96 1.95 -6.87 -1.30
N ALA A 97 1.21 -7.52 -2.19
CA ALA A 97 1.78 -8.09 -3.41
C ALA A 97 2.13 -6.97 -4.39
N VAL A 98 3.32 -7.04 -4.99
CA VAL A 98 3.84 -6.01 -5.89
C VAL A 98 4.05 -6.58 -7.28
N ILE A 99 3.32 -6.06 -8.26
CA ILE A 99 3.59 -6.28 -9.68
C ILE A 99 4.39 -5.09 -10.19
N VAL A 100 5.51 -5.35 -10.85
CA VAL A 100 6.34 -4.30 -11.46
C VAL A 100 6.07 -4.26 -12.96
N LEU A 101 5.76 -3.08 -13.49
CA LEU A 101 5.71 -2.83 -14.92
C LEU A 101 7.00 -2.13 -15.34
N THR A 102 7.80 -2.79 -16.16
CA THR A 102 9.09 -2.28 -16.64
C THR A 102 9.03 -2.00 -18.14
N SER A 103 9.61 -0.88 -18.56
CA SER A 103 9.74 -0.50 -19.96
C SER A 103 11.15 -0.79 -20.53
N GLY A 104 12.11 -1.21 -19.70
CA GLY A 104 13.55 -1.20 -20.02
C GLY A 104 14.33 -2.42 -19.52
N PRO A 105 15.68 -2.38 -19.54
CA PRO A 105 16.57 -3.53 -19.33
C PRO A 105 16.67 -4.00 -17.86
N THR A 106 15.74 -3.59 -17.00
CA THR A 106 15.75 -4.00 -15.59
C THR A 106 15.66 -5.51 -15.46
N ASP A 107 16.60 -6.08 -14.72
CA ASP A 107 16.68 -7.52 -14.45
C ASP A 107 15.45 -8.01 -13.66
N PRO A 108 14.54 -8.80 -14.29
CA PRO A 108 13.36 -9.31 -13.62
C PRO A 108 13.70 -10.18 -12.41
N ALA A 109 14.83 -10.92 -12.45
CA ALA A 109 15.23 -11.80 -11.36
C ALA A 109 15.53 -10.99 -10.09
N ARG A 110 16.19 -9.84 -10.22
CA ARG A 110 16.49 -8.96 -9.07
C ARG A 110 15.23 -8.36 -8.45
N LEU A 111 14.23 -8.01 -9.27
CA LEU A 111 12.94 -7.52 -8.77
C LEU A 111 12.12 -8.61 -8.06
N LEU A 112 12.12 -9.83 -8.59
CA LEU A 112 11.51 -10.99 -7.93
C LEU A 112 12.21 -11.29 -6.59
N LEU A 113 13.55 -11.28 -6.55
CA LEU A 113 14.33 -11.41 -5.31
C LEU A 113 14.07 -10.26 -4.33
N ALA A 114 13.78 -9.07 -4.83
CA ALA A 114 13.37 -7.94 -4.00
C ALA A 114 11.97 -8.11 -3.42
N GLY A 115 11.15 -9.05 -3.90
CA GLY A 115 9.81 -9.34 -3.38
C GLY A 115 8.66 -8.97 -4.32
N ALA A 116 8.94 -8.66 -5.58
CA ALA A 116 7.88 -8.60 -6.59
C ALA A 116 7.25 -9.98 -6.75
N VAL A 117 5.92 -10.02 -6.93
CA VAL A 117 5.21 -11.27 -7.24
C VAL A 117 5.22 -11.54 -8.75
N ASN A 118 5.33 -10.48 -9.56
CA ASN A 118 5.44 -10.58 -11.00
C ASN A 118 6.13 -9.34 -11.59
N VAL A 119 6.81 -9.51 -12.71
CA VAL A 119 7.46 -8.44 -13.47
C VAL A 119 6.98 -8.55 -14.89
N LEU A 120 6.25 -7.53 -15.35
CA LEU A 120 5.59 -7.54 -16.66
C LEU A 120 6.18 -6.43 -17.55
N PRO A 121 6.36 -6.71 -18.85
CA PRO A 121 6.69 -5.67 -19.82
C PRO A 121 5.61 -4.59 -19.89
N HIS A 122 6.01 -3.33 -20.05
CA HIS A 122 5.09 -2.20 -20.20
C HIS A 122 4.35 -2.22 -21.55
N ASP A 123 4.94 -2.83 -22.56
CA ASP A 123 4.44 -2.90 -23.93
C ASP A 123 3.45 -4.05 -24.15
N LEU A 124 3.13 -4.84 -23.11
CA LEU A 124 2.07 -5.84 -23.17
C LEU A 124 0.76 -5.22 -23.70
N SER A 125 0.05 -6.01 -24.50
CA SER A 125 -1.26 -5.62 -24.96
C SER A 125 -2.22 -5.40 -23.76
N PRO A 126 -3.12 -4.40 -23.81
CA PRO A 126 -4.06 -4.17 -22.71
C PRO A 126 -4.89 -5.40 -22.28
N PRO A 127 -5.38 -6.26 -23.21
CA PRO A 127 -6.07 -7.49 -22.82
C PRO A 127 -5.19 -8.49 -22.08
N GLU A 128 -3.93 -8.65 -22.49
CA GLU A 128 -3.00 -9.56 -21.83
C GLU A 128 -2.62 -9.05 -20.43
N LEU A 129 -2.27 -7.77 -20.32
CA LEU A 129 -1.96 -7.16 -19.02
C LEU A 129 -3.16 -7.29 -18.07
N ALA A 130 -4.38 -7.02 -18.55
CA ALA A 130 -5.59 -7.18 -17.76
C ALA A 130 -5.76 -8.63 -17.26
N SER A 131 -5.60 -9.61 -18.16
CA SER A 131 -5.74 -11.02 -17.84
C SER A 131 -4.73 -11.48 -16.78
N ARG A 132 -3.48 -11.01 -16.88
CA ARG A 132 -2.43 -11.30 -15.88
C ARG A 132 -2.77 -10.69 -14.52
N LEU A 133 -3.22 -9.43 -14.47
CA LEU A 133 -3.62 -8.79 -13.21
C LEU A 133 -4.80 -9.51 -12.52
N VAL A 134 -5.78 -9.97 -13.30
CA VAL A 134 -6.91 -10.78 -12.79
C VAL A 134 -6.42 -12.11 -12.23
N ALA A 135 -5.53 -12.80 -12.95
CA ALA A 135 -4.96 -14.07 -12.52
C ALA A 135 -4.21 -13.92 -11.18
N GLU A 136 -3.37 -12.88 -11.07
CA GLU A 136 -2.63 -12.58 -9.84
C GLU A 136 -3.54 -12.28 -8.65
N ARG A 137 -4.57 -11.44 -8.84
CA ARG A 137 -5.54 -11.16 -7.77
C ARG A 137 -6.25 -12.43 -7.31
N ARG A 138 -6.68 -13.28 -8.25
CA ARG A 138 -7.32 -14.56 -7.95
C ARG A 138 -6.38 -15.45 -7.12
N TRP A 139 -5.12 -15.56 -7.51
CA TRP A 139 -4.12 -16.35 -6.79
C TRP A 139 -3.91 -15.85 -5.36
N LEU A 140 -3.82 -14.54 -5.16
CA LEU A 140 -3.68 -13.92 -3.84
C LEU A 140 -4.88 -14.19 -2.94
N THR A 141 -6.10 -14.11 -3.48
CA THR A 141 -7.32 -14.41 -2.72
C THR A 141 -7.36 -15.89 -2.28
N LEU A 142 -6.95 -16.82 -3.15
CA LEU A 142 -6.91 -18.24 -2.82
C LEU A 142 -5.83 -18.58 -1.79
N SER A 143 -4.71 -17.87 -1.81
CA SER A 143 -3.55 -18.15 -0.96
C SER A 143 -3.71 -17.67 0.50
N ARG A 144 -4.72 -16.83 0.83
CA ARG A 144 -4.82 -16.14 2.13
C ARG A 144 -5.84 -16.71 3.12
N SER A 145 -6.08 -18.02 3.08
CA SER A 145 -7.10 -18.73 3.86
C SER A 145 -6.88 -18.83 5.39
N GLY A 146 -6.15 -17.91 6.07
CA GLY A 146 -6.05 -18.00 7.54
C GLY A 146 -5.33 -16.91 8.34
N SER A 147 -4.57 -16.01 7.72
CA SER A 147 -3.68 -15.06 8.44
C SER A 147 -4.34 -13.69 8.77
N ASP A 148 -5.39 -13.30 8.05
CA ASP A 148 -5.81 -11.89 7.95
C ASP A 148 -6.64 -11.34 9.11
N ARG A 149 -7.26 -12.21 9.92
CA ARG A 149 -8.00 -11.75 11.10
C ARG A 149 -7.09 -11.01 12.07
N ARG A 150 -5.77 -11.28 12.09
CA ARG A 150 -4.84 -10.67 13.05
C ARG A 150 -4.43 -9.21 12.76
N VAL A 151 -4.47 -8.78 11.50
CA VAL A 151 -4.06 -7.40 11.14
C VAL A 151 -5.24 -6.44 11.35
N ALA A 152 -6.46 -6.86 10.99
CA ALA A 152 -7.66 -6.05 11.10
C ALA A 152 -8.01 -5.66 12.55
N TRP A 153 -7.75 -6.52 13.55
CA TRP A 153 -8.02 -6.17 14.95
C TRP A 153 -7.05 -5.13 15.50
N LYS A 154 -5.76 -5.19 15.10
CA LYS A 154 -4.74 -4.25 15.56
C LYS A 154 -5.05 -2.82 15.15
N LEU A 155 -5.50 -2.62 13.91
CA LEU A 155 -5.79 -1.30 13.38
C LEU A 155 -6.98 -0.61 14.05
N ARG A 156 -7.97 -1.35 14.55
CA ARG A 156 -9.18 -0.79 15.21
C ARG A 156 -8.91 -0.15 16.56
N HIS A 157 -7.78 -0.46 17.19
CA HIS A 157 -7.44 0.03 18.53
C HIS A 157 -6.41 1.16 18.48
N LEU A 158 -5.99 1.57 17.29
CA LEU A 158 -5.02 2.64 17.14
C LEU A 158 -5.67 3.99 17.43
N PRO A 159 -4.90 4.94 17.99
CA PRO A 159 -5.41 6.28 18.25
C PRO A 159 -5.80 6.97 16.94
N GLU A 160 -6.86 7.77 17.00
CA GLU A 160 -7.26 8.58 15.86
C GLU A 160 -6.24 9.71 15.64
N VAL A 161 -5.68 9.76 14.43
CA VAL A 161 -4.68 10.75 14.05
C VAL A 161 -5.21 11.59 12.89
N GLN A 162 -5.49 12.87 13.17
CA GLN A 162 -6.07 13.80 12.20
C GLN A 162 -5.09 14.17 11.07
N GLN A 163 -3.79 14.30 11.37
CA GLN A 163 -2.80 14.66 10.36
C GLN A 163 -2.49 13.47 9.44
N THR A 164 -2.83 13.57 8.15
CA THR A 164 -2.64 12.50 7.15
C THR A 164 -1.24 11.88 7.17
N SER A 165 -0.19 12.70 7.20
CA SER A 165 1.19 12.24 7.23
C SER A 165 1.56 11.38 8.46
N GLN A 166 0.95 11.69 9.61
CA GLN A 166 1.12 10.92 10.84
C GLN A 166 0.28 9.65 10.81
N ARG A 167 -0.95 9.74 10.27
CA ARG A 167 -1.82 8.58 10.06
C ARG A 167 -1.15 7.54 9.15
N VAL A 168 -0.57 7.97 8.03
CA VAL A 168 0.19 7.06 7.15
C VAL A 168 1.35 6.41 7.90
N LEU A 169 2.15 7.17 8.66
CA LEU A 169 3.26 6.62 9.42
C LEU A 169 2.79 5.58 10.46
N LEU A 170 1.72 5.89 11.19
CA LEU A 170 1.08 4.99 12.15
C LEU A 170 0.63 3.68 11.48
N HIS A 171 -0.07 3.77 10.35
CA HIS A 171 -0.54 2.59 9.62
C HIS A 171 0.62 1.77 9.03
N LEU A 172 1.66 2.39 8.47
CA LEU A 172 2.84 1.69 7.98
C LEU A 172 3.53 0.90 9.09
N LEU A 173 3.77 1.54 10.25
CA LEU A 173 4.40 0.88 11.39
C LEU A 173 3.56 -0.25 11.99
N SER A 174 2.23 -0.15 11.87
CA SER A 174 1.30 -1.15 12.42
C SER A 174 1.05 -2.33 11.48
N SER A 175 1.18 -2.12 10.17
CA SER A 175 0.82 -3.12 9.15
C SER A 175 2.01 -3.83 8.53
N ALA A 176 3.24 -3.37 8.79
CA ALA A 176 4.43 -3.99 8.22
C ALA A 176 4.59 -5.44 8.68
N SER A 177 4.77 -6.36 7.72
CA SER A 177 5.05 -7.77 7.99
C SER A 177 6.47 -8.02 8.52
N ARG A 178 7.39 -7.05 8.35
CA ARG A 178 8.78 -7.12 8.79
C ARG A 178 9.18 -5.80 9.46
N PRO A 179 10.23 -5.79 10.30
CA PRO A 179 10.75 -4.55 10.86
C PRO A 179 11.17 -3.57 9.76
N LEU A 180 10.76 -2.30 9.89
CA LEU A 180 11.13 -1.22 8.98
C LEU A 180 12.28 -0.44 9.57
N CYS A 181 13.31 -0.13 8.79
CA CYS A 181 14.33 0.80 9.24
C CYS A 181 14.02 2.24 8.84
N CYS A 182 14.75 3.18 9.43
CA CYS A 182 14.61 4.60 9.10
C CYS A 182 14.86 4.89 7.61
N HIS A 183 15.70 4.13 6.91
CA HIS A 183 15.89 4.28 5.46
C HIS A 183 14.66 3.82 4.68
N ASP A 184 14.03 2.72 5.08
CA ASP A 184 12.80 2.21 4.46
C ASP A 184 11.67 3.23 4.60
N LEU A 185 11.51 3.82 5.79
CA LEU A 185 10.53 4.87 6.02
C LEU A 185 10.86 6.15 5.26
N CYS A 186 12.14 6.54 5.19
CA CYS A 186 12.56 7.68 4.37
C CYS A 186 12.26 7.45 2.90
N LEU A 187 12.45 6.23 2.40
CA LEU A 187 12.16 5.85 1.03
C LEU A 187 10.66 5.89 0.74
N LEU A 188 9.83 5.29 1.60
CA LEU A 188 8.37 5.28 1.45
C LEU A 188 7.77 6.68 1.51
N LEU A 189 8.16 7.47 2.51
CA LEU A 189 7.53 8.77 2.83
C LEU A 189 8.13 9.94 2.05
N GLY A 190 9.12 9.67 1.19
CA GLY A 190 9.72 10.63 0.26
C GLY A 190 9.14 10.54 -1.15
N GLY A 191 9.56 11.45 -2.02
CA GLY A 191 9.25 11.38 -3.44
C GLY A 191 10.01 10.25 -4.14
N ALA A 192 9.69 10.00 -5.42
CA ALA A 192 10.34 8.97 -6.23
C ALA A 192 11.88 9.12 -6.21
N ASP A 193 12.37 10.33 -6.44
CA ASP A 193 13.79 10.67 -6.55
C ASP A 193 14.37 11.31 -5.29
N THR A 194 13.51 11.73 -4.35
CA THR A 194 13.91 12.48 -3.15
C THR A 194 13.34 11.84 -1.88
N PRO A 195 14.10 10.93 -1.25
CA PRO A 195 13.70 10.34 0.02
C PRO A 195 13.44 11.41 1.08
N LEU A 196 12.54 11.12 2.03
CA LEU A 196 12.28 12.01 3.15
C LEU A 196 13.56 12.21 3.95
N ARG A 197 13.86 13.46 4.33
CA ARG A 197 15.04 13.75 5.15
C ARG A 197 14.92 13.07 6.53
N ARG A 198 16.02 12.52 7.03
CA ARG A 198 16.07 11.84 8.34
C ARG A 198 15.55 12.72 9.49
N ARG A 199 15.88 14.01 9.51
CA ARG A 199 15.37 14.97 10.51
C ARG A 199 13.84 15.10 10.46
N ALA A 200 13.27 15.11 9.26
CA ALA A 200 11.81 15.16 9.09
C ALA A 200 11.15 13.86 9.58
N LEU A 201 11.75 12.70 9.28
CA LEU A 201 11.30 11.42 9.83
C LEU A 201 11.36 11.40 11.36
N GLN A 202 12.46 11.84 11.97
CA GLN A 202 12.61 11.91 13.43
C GLN A 202 11.54 12.80 14.08
N ALA A 203 11.25 13.96 13.49
CA ALA A 203 10.18 14.82 13.99
C ALA A 203 8.80 14.16 13.88
N ARG A 204 8.54 13.39 12.83
CA ARG A 204 7.31 12.60 12.70
C ARG A 204 7.23 11.49 13.74
N ILE A 205 8.32 10.75 13.97
CA ILE A 205 8.38 9.68 14.97
C ILE A 205 8.16 10.23 16.38
N ARG A 206 8.77 11.36 16.75
CA ARG A 206 8.56 11.98 18.07
C ARG A 206 7.10 12.34 18.31
N ARG A 207 6.46 13.03 17.35
CA ARG A 207 5.02 13.35 17.44
C ARG A 207 4.15 12.11 17.55
N LEU A 208 4.50 11.04 16.85
CA LEU A 208 3.78 9.77 16.95
C LEU A 208 3.99 9.11 18.32
N ASP A 209 5.22 9.07 18.84
CA ASP A 209 5.53 8.53 20.17
C ASP A 209 4.73 9.26 21.26
N ASP A 210 4.67 10.60 21.21
CA ASP A 210 3.91 11.41 22.17
C ASP A 210 2.42 11.06 22.14
N ARG A 211 1.86 10.85 20.94
CA ARG A 211 0.48 10.42 20.76
C ARG A 211 0.23 9.01 21.27
N LEU A 212 1.10 8.06 20.94
CA LEU A 212 0.99 6.69 21.41
C LEU A 212 1.04 6.62 22.95
N ALA A 213 1.91 7.43 23.58
CA ALA A 213 2.04 7.48 25.03
C ALA A 213 0.74 7.89 25.74
N GLN A 214 -0.06 8.80 25.14
CA GLN A 214 -1.37 9.21 25.66
C GLN A 214 -2.38 8.05 25.74
N HIS A 215 -2.14 6.97 25.00
CA HIS A 215 -2.97 5.77 24.95
C HIS A 215 -2.29 4.54 25.58
N GLY A 216 -1.24 4.75 26.38
CA GLY A 216 -0.50 3.65 27.00
C GLY A 216 0.31 2.81 26.02
N MET A 217 0.54 3.30 24.79
CA MET A 217 1.28 2.58 23.75
C MET A 217 2.70 3.12 23.58
N SER A 218 3.54 2.35 22.89
CA SER A 218 4.86 2.81 22.45
C SER A 218 5.32 2.10 21.19
N LEU A 219 6.25 2.75 20.48
CA LEU A 219 6.91 2.18 19.32
C LEU A 219 8.10 1.33 19.76
N ARG A 220 8.12 0.05 19.39
CA ARG A 220 9.28 -0.81 19.64
C ARG A 220 10.37 -0.49 18.63
N ARG A 221 11.51 0.00 19.10
CA ARG A 221 12.66 0.36 18.26
C ARG A 221 13.98 -0.17 18.79
N THR A 222 14.89 -0.51 17.89
CA THR A 222 16.30 -0.81 18.18
C THR A 222 17.19 0.12 17.37
N SER A 223 18.31 0.55 17.94
CA SER A 223 19.26 1.46 17.29
C SER A 223 20.64 0.83 17.31
N GLU A 224 21.19 0.58 16.12
CA GLU A 224 22.51 -0.04 15.93
C GLU A 224 23.21 0.67 14.77
N TRP A 225 24.49 1.04 14.95
CA TRP A 225 25.34 1.60 13.89
C TRP A 225 24.70 2.75 13.08
N GLY A 226 24.01 3.68 13.76
CA GLY A 226 23.34 4.81 13.09
C GLY A 226 22.09 4.44 12.28
N ARG A 227 21.56 3.22 12.43
CA ARG A 227 20.29 2.74 11.88
C ARG A 227 19.31 2.50 13.01
N THR A 228 18.12 3.08 12.88
CA THR A 228 16.99 2.78 13.78
C THR A 228 16.01 1.88 13.06
N THR A 229 15.62 0.79 13.70
CA THR A 229 14.68 -0.20 13.19
C THR A 229 13.45 -0.24 14.09
N PHE A 230 12.28 -0.23 13.47
CA PHE A 230 10.97 -0.20 14.12
C PHE A 230 10.29 -1.56 13.91
N ARG A 231 9.90 -2.21 15.00
CA ARG A 231 9.32 -3.58 14.99
C ARG A 231 7.80 -3.60 15.16
N GLY A 232 7.18 -2.42 15.24
CA GLY A 232 5.75 -2.23 15.42
C GLY A 232 5.39 -1.53 16.72
N ILE A 233 4.09 -1.41 16.96
CA ILE A 233 3.50 -0.73 18.11
C ILE A 233 3.03 -1.77 19.12
N HIS A 234 3.23 -1.48 20.40
CA HIS A 234 2.80 -2.33 21.51
C HIS A 234 2.18 -1.50 22.62
N ASP A 235 1.35 -2.16 23.42
CA ASP A 235 0.86 -1.65 24.70
C ASP A 235 2.00 -1.72 25.72
N ARG A 236 2.14 -0.70 26.58
CA ARG A 236 3.15 -0.69 27.65
C ARG A 236 2.75 -1.56 28.84
N HIS A 237 1.47 -1.89 28.94
CA HIS A 237 0.91 -2.61 30.08
C HIS A 237 0.81 -4.12 29.85
N ARG A 238 1.33 -4.64 28.73
CA ARG A 238 1.36 -6.06 28.35
C ARG A 238 2.73 -6.44 27.80
#